data_AF-A0A0B8P0P8-F1
#
_entry.id   AF-A0A0B8P0P8-F1
#
_cell.length_a   1.000
_cell.length_b   1.000
_cell.length_c   1.000
_cell.angle_alpha   90.00
_cell.angle_beta   90.00
_cell.angle_gamma   90.00
#
_symmetry.space_group_name_H-M   'P 1'
#
loop_
_entity.id
_entity.type
_entity.pdbx_description
1 polymer ?
#
loop_
_entity_poly.entity_id
_entity_poly.type
_entity_poly.pdbx_seq_one_letter_code
_entity_poly.pdbx_strand_id
1 'polypeptide(L)'
;MLPSELLQVNLSTFTELDSVSSNLSGFLVRGVCYELGEAENRLTQMTSNSAKVRIMDAIYHLFDNHPEYQWTYREVGEYSGTDTTTVIRFCKELKGMGILDSESRKLQVSSIQGLKAYRDELAGD
;
A
#
# COMPACT_ATOMS: atom_id res chain seq x y z
N MET A 1 16.52 -3.51 9.81
CA MET A 1 16.51 -4.34 8.58
C MET A 1 16.70 -5.77 9.00
N LEU A 2 15.75 -6.64 8.67
CA LEU A 2 15.97 -8.08 8.79
C LEU A 2 17.06 -8.47 7.77
N PRO A 3 17.98 -9.39 8.11
CA PRO A 3 18.91 -9.92 7.13
C PRO A 3 18.10 -10.55 5.99
N SER A 4 18.34 -10.09 4.77
CA SER A 4 17.69 -10.60 3.56
C SER A 4 18.75 -11.29 2.71
N GLU A 5 18.42 -12.48 2.20
CA GLU A 5 19.27 -13.20 1.25
C GLU A 5 18.72 -13.01 -0.16
N LEU A 6 19.60 -12.70 -1.11
CA LEU A 6 19.24 -12.47 -2.50
C LEU A 6 19.76 -13.61 -3.36
N LEU A 7 18.85 -14.33 -4.02
CA LEU A 7 19.18 -15.30 -5.04
C LEU A 7 19.06 -14.63 -6.42
N GLN A 8 20.17 -14.51 -7.15
CA GLN A 8 20.15 -14.03 -8.52
C GLN A 8 19.95 -15.20 -9.47
N VAL A 9 18.94 -15.11 -10.33
CA VAL A 9 18.72 -16.05 -11.44
C VAL A 9 18.86 -15.28 -12.74
N ASN A 10 19.81 -15.68 -13.59
CA ASN A 10 20.03 -15.06 -14.89
C ASN A 10 19.19 -15.78 -15.94
N LEU A 11 18.12 -15.13 -16.40
CA LEU A 11 17.22 -15.62 -17.44
C LEU A 11 17.07 -14.53 -18.49
N SER A 12 17.22 -14.88 -19.76
CA SER A 12 17.09 -13.92 -20.86
C SER A 12 15.68 -13.94 -21.46
N THR A 13 14.98 -15.07 -21.31
CA THR A 13 13.65 -15.27 -21.87
C THR A 13 12.75 -16.03 -20.90
N PHE A 14 11.43 -15.83 -21.04
CA PHE A 14 10.44 -16.61 -20.28
C PHE A 14 10.49 -18.11 -20.64
N THR A 15 10.84 -18.44 -21.88
CA THR A 15 10.97 -19.83 -22.33
C THR A 15 12.09 -20.57 -21.59
N GLU A 16 13.22 -19.91 -21.33
CA GLU A 16 14.30 -20.47 -20.50
C GLU A 16 13.80 -20.79 -19.09
N LEU A 17 13.03 -19.90 -18.48
CA LEU A 17 12.42 -20.13 -17.16
C LEU A 17 11.48 -21.33 -17.15
N ASP A 18 10.60 -21.44 -18.15
CA ASP A 18 9.63 -22.54 -18.24
C ASP A 18 10.31 -23.89 -18.44
N SER A 19 11.42 -23.92 -19.20
CA SER A 19 12.24 -25.12 -19.38
C SER A 19 12.98 -25.56 -18.10
N VAL A 20 13.28 -24.63 -17.18
CA VAL A 20 13.90 -24.93 -15.88
C VAL A 20 12.85 -25.46 -14.91
N SER A 21 11.70 -24.79 -14.82
CA SER A 21 10.60 -25.21 -13.97
C SER A 21 9.28 -24.56 -14.38
N SER A 22 8.37 -25.35 -14.94
CA SER A 22 7.02 -24.90 -15.28
C SER A 22 6.19 -24.51 -14.05
N ASN A 23 6.53 -25.04 -12.87
CA ASN A 23 5.89 -24.63 -11.62
C ASN A 23 6.33 -23.21 -11.22
N LEU A 24 7.62 -22.89 -11.38
CA LEU A 24 8.15 -21.56 -11.09
C LEU A 24 7.64 -20.53 -12.11
N SER A 25 7.60 -20.88 -13.39
CA SER A 25 7.02 -20.00 -14.43
C SER A 25 5.55 -19.69 -14.13
N GLY A 26 4.74 -20.71 -13.82
CA GLY A 26 3.35 -20.54 -13.44
C GLY A 26 3.15 -19.69 -12.18
N PHE A 27 4.03 -19.86 -11.17
CA PHE A 27 4.01 -19.03 -9.96
C PHE A 27 4.30 -17.56 -10.27
N LEU A 28 5.36 -17.28 -11.04
CA LEU A 28 5.76 -15.92 -11.39
C LEU A 28 4.71 -15.23 -12.28
N VAL A 29 4.11 -15.93 -13.25
CA VAL A 29 3.01 -15.37 -14.05
C VAL A 29 1.82 -15.00 -13.18
N ARG A 30 1.42 -15.85 -12.23
CA ARG A 30 0.34 -15.52 -11.29
C ARG A 30 0.67 -14.29 -10.46
N GLY A 31 1.92 -14.18 -9.99
CA GLY A 31 2.41 -13.00 -9.26
C GLY A 31 2.28 -11.72 -10.10
N VAL A 32 2.78 -11.74 -11.33
CA VAL A 32 2.68 -10.60 -12.25
C VAL A 32 1.23 -10.22 -12.55
N CYS A 33 0.35 -11.20 -12.81
CA CYS A 33 -1.07 -10.92 -13.03
C CYS A 33 -1.76 -10.32 -11.80
N TYR A 34 -1.40 -10.79 -10.60
CA TYR A 34 -1.92 -10.25 -9.34
C TYR A 34 -1.46 -8.79 -9.14
N GLU A 35 -0.16 -8.53 -9.28
CA GLU A 35 0.40 -7.17 -9.17
C GLU A 35 -0.18 -6.22 -10.22
N LEU A 36 -0.41 -6.70 -11.44
CA LEU A 36 -1.06 -5.93 -12.49
C LEU A 36 -2.50 -5.57 -12.12
N GLY A 37 -3.29 -6.53 -11.61
CA GLY A 37 -4.66 -6.28 -11.16
C GLY A 37 -4.74 -5.26 -10.02
N GLU A 38 -3.82 -5.35 -9.05
CA GLU A 38 -3.71 -4.36 -7.97
C GLU A 38 -3.35 -2.97 -8.50
N ALA A 39 -2.44 -2.89 -9.49
CA ALA A 39 -2.07 -1.63 -10.12
C ALA A 39 -3.24 -1.00 -10.90
N GLU A 40 -3.99 -1.80 -11.67
CA GLU A 40 -5.17 -1.34 -12.40
C GLU A 40 -6.28 -0.85 -11.46
N ASN A 41 -6.53 -1.59 -10.37
CA ASN A 41 -7.49 -1.16 -9.35
C ASN A 41 -7.05 0.17 -8.74
N ARG A 42 -5.77 0.31 -8.40
CA ARG A 42 -5.22 1.57 -7.87
C ARG A 42 -5.37 2.73 -8.84
N LEU A 43 -5.10 2.53 -10.13
CA LEU A 43 -5.32 3.55 -11.16
C LEU A 43 -6.79 3.97 -11.24
N THR A 44 -7.71 3.01 -11.14
CA THR A 44 -9.15 3.29 -11.10
C THR A 44 -9.50 4.15 -9.89
N GLN A 45 -9.07 3.76 -8.68
CA GLN A 45 -9.27 4.56 -7.46
C GLN A 45 -8.63 5.95 -7.56
N MET A 46 -7.50 6.09 -8.25
CA MET A 46 -6.86 7.39 -8.48
C MET A 46 -7.72 8.38 -9.27
N THR A 47 -8.50 7.88 -10.22
CA THR A 47 -9.40 8.72 -11.03
C THR A 47 -10.75 8.98 -10.35
N SER A 48 -11.22 8.04 -9.54
CA SER A 48 -12.56 8.09 -8.94
C SER A 48 -12.60 8.75 -7.57
N ASN A 49 -11.52 8.70 -6.80
CA ASN A 49 -11.55 9.07 -5.38
C ASN A 49 -10.77 10.35 -5.08
N SER A 50 -11.28 11.09 -4.10
CA SER A 50 -10.59 12.26 -3.55
C SER A 50 -9.23 11.88 -2.94
N ALA A 51 -8.32 12.85 -2.83
CA ALA A 51 -7.01 12.62 -2.22
C ALA A 51 -7.10 12.06 -0.79
N LYS A 52 -8.09 12.48 -0.01
CA LYS A 52 -8.30 11.99 1.37
C LYS A 52 -8.66 10.50 1.39
N VAL A 53 -9.58 10.07 0.53
CA VAL A 53 -9.97 8.66 0.39
C VAL A 53 -8.75 7.83 -0.05
N ARG A 54 -7.99 8.30 -1.05
CA ARG A 54 -6.78 7.59 -1.52
C ARG A 54 -5.69 7.45 -0.46
N ILE A 55 -5.47 8.48 0.35
CA ILE A 55 -4.52 8.41 1.47
C ILE A 55 -5.01 7.41 2.51
N MET A 56 -6.32 7.38 2.78
CA MET A 56 -6.92 6.43 3.71
C MET A 56 -6.77 4.98 3.23
N ASP A 57 -7.12 4.71 1.98
CA ASP A 57 -6.98 3.38 1.35
C ASP A 57 -5.51 2.93 1.35
N ALA A 58 -4.57 3.86 1.11
CA ALA A 58 -3.14 3.58 1.17
C ALA A 58 -2.69 3.19 2.59
N ILE A 59 -3.07 3.96 3.61
CA ILE A 59 -2.74 3.64 5.01
C ILE A 59 -3.35 2.28 5.39
N TYR A 60 -4.60 2.01 5.01
CA TYR A 60 -5.23 0.73 5.26
C TYR A 60 -4.42 -0.42 4.65
N HIS A 61 -4.16 -0.37 3.35
CA HIS A 61 -3.48 -1.45 2.64
C HIS A 61 -2.05 -1.68 3.15
N LEU A 62 -1.29 -0.62 3.43
CA LEU A 62 0.09 -0.72 3.89
C LEU A 62 0.18 -1.37 5.28
N PHE A 63 -0.70 -1.01 6.20
CA PHE A 63 -0.73 -1.57 7.56
C PHE A 63 -1.43 -2.93 7.64
N ASP A 64 -2.32 -3.27 6.70
CA ASP A 64 -2.93 -4.60 6.61
C ASP A 64 -1.92 -5.65 6.11
N ASN A 65 -1.09 -5.29 5.13
CA ASN A 65 -0.08 -6.20 4.57
C ASN A 65 1.22 -6.28 5.39
N HIS A 66 1.65 -5.15 5.99
CA HIS A 66 2.90 -5.06 6.76
C HIS A 66 2.71 -4.22 8.04
N PRO A 67 1.94 -4.71 9.03
CA PRO A 67 1.63 -3.96 10.26
C PRO A 67 2.86 -3.63 11.11
N GLU A 68 3.90 -4.47 11.04
CA GLU A 68 5.15 -4.30 11.79
C GLU A 68 6.10 -3.26 11.17
N TYR A 69 5.89 -2.89 9.90
CA TYR A 69 6.74 -1.93 9.22
C TYR A 69 6.36 -0.49 9.59
N GLN A 70 7.38 0.33 9.84
CA GLN A 70 7.18 1.74 10.19
C GLN A 70 7.06 2.60 8.95
N TRP A 71 5.87 2.58 8.34
CA TRP A 71 5.54 3.39 7.17
C TRP A 71 5.75 4.88 7.42
N THR A 72 6.34 5.56 6.45
CA THR A 72 6.58 6.99 6.44
C THR A 72 5.47 7.73 5.69
N TYR A 73 5.26 9.01 6.00
CA TYR A 73 4.32 9.85 5.24
C TYR A 73 4.69 9.96 3.75
N ARG A 74 5.99 9.82 3.42
CA ARG A 74 6.47 9.81 2.05
C ARG A 74 6.02 8.56 1.31
N GLU A 75 6.23 7.38 1.88
CA GLU A 75 5.80 6.10 1.28
C GLU A 75 4.28 6.06 1.09
N VAL A 76 3.51 6.58 2.05
CA VAL A 76 2.05 6.73 1.90
C VAL A 76 1.69 7.68 0.74
N GLY A 77 2.43 8.78 0.57
CA GLY A 77 2.25 9.70 -0.55
C GLY A 77 2.54 9.04 -1.90
N GLU A 78 3.65 8.31 -1.99
CA GLU A 78 4.06 7.55 -3.17
C GLU A 78 3.03 6.47 -3.51
N TYR A 79 2.50 5.75 -2.52
CA TYR A 79 1.48 4.73 -2.73
C TYR A 79 0.12 5.33 -3.13
N SER A 80 -0.31 6.40 -2.47
CA SER A 80 -1.61 7.05 -2.72
C SER A 80 -1.62 7.94 -3.97
N GLY A 81 -0.45 8.27 -4.54
CA GLY A 81 -0.31 9.24 -5.61
C GLY A 81 -0.64 10.67 -5.15
N THR A 82 -0.14 11.06 -3.96
CA THR A 82 -0.34 12.39 -3.38
C THR A 82 0.97 12.95 -2.82
N ASP A 83 1.08 14.29 -2.75
CA ASP A 83 2.24 14.93 -2.15
C ASP A 83 2.36 14.64 -0.65
N THR A 84 3.58 14.46 -0.17
CA THR A 84 3.87 14.20 1.25
C THR A 84 3.27 15.26 2.18
N THR A 85 3.21 16.52 1.76
CA THR A 85 2.60 17.62 2.53
C THR A 85 1.08 17.42 2.71
N THR A 86 0.40 16.95 1.67
CA THR A 86 -1.03 16.62 1.71
C THR A 86 -1.29 15.46 2.66
N VAL A 87 -0.45 14.43 2.62
CA VAL A 87 -0.49 13.31 3.56
C VAL A 87 -0.31 13.78 5.00
N ILE A 88 0.74 14.56 5.28
CA ILE A 88 1.02 15.07 6.63
C ILE A 88 -0.17 15.87 7.18
N ARG A 89 -0.73 16.77 6.36
CA ARG A 89 -1.89 17.58 6.77
C ARG A 89 -3.08 16.70 7.11
N PHE A 90 -3.39 15.72 6.26
CA PHE A 90 -4.53 14.84 6.50
C PHE A 90 -4.30 13.91 7.69
N CYS A 91 -3.11 13.32 7.84
CA CYS A 91 -2.77 12.51 9.02
C CYS A 91 -2.85 13.33 10.34
N LYS A 92 -2.59 14.64 10.30
CA LYS A 92 -2.81 15.50 11.48
C LYS A 92 -4.29 15.63 11.84
N GLU A 93 -5.18 15.70 10.85
CA GLU A 93 -6.64 15.64 11.07
C GLU A 93 -7.02 14.30 11.72
N LEU A 94 -6.51 13.18 11.18
CA LEU A 94 -6.80 11.83 11.70
C LEU A 94 -6.29 11.60 13.14
N LYS A 95 -5.16 12.20 13.50
CA LYS A 95 -4.67 12.20 14.90
C LYS A 95 -5.59 12.98 15.83
N GLY A 96 -6.11 14.13 15.37
CA GLY A 96 -7.10 14.90 16.12
C GLY A 96 -8.41 14.14 16.35
N MET A 97 -8.74 13.20 15.47
CA MET A 97 -9.91 12.32 15.56
C MET A 97 -9.64 11.01 16.33
N GLY A 98 -8.41 10.74 16.76
CA GLY A 98 -8.02 9.51 17.46
C GLY A 98 -7.90 8.25 16.57
N ILE A 99 -8.02 8.39 15.25
CA ILE A 99 -7.90 7.28 14.27
C ILE A 99 -6.43 6.86 14.13
N LEU A 100 -5.52 7.83 14.24
CA LEU A 100 -4.08 7.62 14.32
C LEU A 100 -3.58 8.01 15.71
N ASP A 101 -2.47 7.41 16.13
CA ASP A 101 -1.82 7.74 17.41
C ASP A 101 -1.32 9.20 17.42
N SER A 102 -1.85 9.99 18.35
CA SER A 102 -1.49 11.40 18.55
C SER A 102 -0.11 11.59 19.18
N GLU A 103 0.32 10.66 20.02
CA GLU A 103 1.56 10.75 20.80
C GLU A 103 2.78 10.27 19.99
N SER A 104 2.55 9.39 19.01
CA SER A 104 3.60 8.95 18.12
C SER A 104 3.94 10.02 17.08
N ARG A 105 5.24 10.34 16.94
CA ARG A 105 5.73 11.14 15.79
C ARG A 105 5.63 10.37 14.48
N LYS A 106 5.67 9.04 14.55
CA LYS A 106 5.59 8.15 13.40
C LYS A 106 4.12 7.91 13.04
N LEU A 107 3.90 7.41 11.82
CA LEU A 107 2.57 6.96 11.42
C LEU A 107 2.29 5.64 12.15
N GLN A 108 1.24 5.62 12.96
CA GLN A 108 0.79 4.43 13.70
C GLN A 108 -0.74 4.44 13.69
N VAL A 109 -1.33 3.33 13.29
CA VAL A 109 -2.78 3.14 13.28
C VAL A 109 -3.21 2.67 14.66
N SER A 110 -3.99 3.48 15.37
CA SER A 110 -4.51 3.15 16.71
C SER A 110 -5.76 2.27 16.63
N SER A 111 -6.56 2.39 15.56
CA SER A 111 -7.73 1.56 15.32
C SER A 111 -7.99 1.33 13.83
N ILE A 112 -7.81 0.10 13.36
CA ILE A 112 -8.17 -0.31 11.99
C ILE A 112 -9.68 -0.13 11.74
N GLN A 113 -10.50 -0.35 12.77
CA GLN A 113 -11.96 -0.19 12.68
C GLN A 113 -12.36 1.28 12.51
N GLY A 114 -11.73 2.20 13.25
CA GLY A 114 -11.95 3.63 13.07
C GLY A 114 -11.53 4.13 11.69
N LEU A 115 -10.47 3.52 11.14
CA LEU A 115 -9.97 3.81 9.80
C LEU A 115 -10.98 3.41 8.71
N LYS A 116 -11.58 2.21 8.82
CA LYS A 116 -12.65 1.76 7.90
C LYS A 116 -13.92 2.60 8.00
N ALA A 117 -14.41 2.87 9.21
CA ALA A 117 -15.63 3.63 9.41
C ALA A 117 -15.54 5.03 8.78
N TYR A 118 -14.44 5.75 9.04
CA TYR A 118 -14.24 7.09 8.48
C TYR A 118 -13.98 7.07 6.96
N ARG A 119 -13.38 6.00 6.43
CA ARG A 119 -13.23 5.81 4.99
C ARG A 119 -14.57 5.71 4.28
N ASP A 120 -15.52 4.98 4.86
CA ASP A 120 -16.86 4.81 4.30
C ASP A 120 -17.67 6.11 4.36
N GLU A 121 -17.51 6.91 5.42
CA GLU A 121 -18.06 8.28 5.49
C GLU A 121 -17.49 9.16 4.36
N LEU A 122 -16.16 9.17 4.17
CA LEU A 122 -15.49 9.96 3.13
C LEU A 122 -15.82 9.53 1.69
N ALA A 123 -16.22 8.29 1.48
CA ALA A 123 -16.58 7.76 0.16
C ALA A 123 -18.08 7.93 -0.16
N GLY A 124 -18.90 8.27 0.85
CA GLY A 124 -20.33 8.55 0.71
C GLY A 124 -20.68 10.02 0.44
N ASP A 125 -19.72 10.93 0.65
CA ASP A 125 -19.78 12.37 0.34
C ASP A 125 -19.28 12.69 -1.09
#